data_AF-A0A4Z1IDB6-F1
#
_entry.id   AF-A0A4Z1IDB6-F1
#
_cell.length_a   1.000
_cell.length_b   1.000
_cell.length_c   1.000
_cell.angle_alpha   90.00
_cell.angle_beta   90.00
_cell.angle_gamma   90.00
#
_symmetry.space_group_name_H-M   'P 1'
#
loop_
_entity.id
_entity.type
_entity.pdbx_description
1 polymer ?
#
loop_
_entity_poly.entity_id
_entity_poly.type
_entity_poly.pdbx_seq_one_letter_code
_entity_poly.pdbx_strand_id
1 'polypeptide(L)'
;MKLTSAYQALFLATSSLSALTTATSTTPADPASTCYTSPLPTLCPSLSNATRSTPWGTPSFLLPNGTLCCDSLTQIRAGIDDIDTQLLSLLAQRAAYVREATRFKATLDTVDVPSRDQEVIEGAVAKANETVPRLPEVIARSVFEAIINGSVPFEECVWGSFEGLV
;
A
#
# COMPACT_ATOMS: atom_id res chain seq x y z
N MET A 1 -43.33 46.93 43.10
CA MET A 1 -43.07 47.71 44.32
C MET A 1 -41.65 47.34 44.81
N LYS A 2 -40.71 48.31 44.75
CA LYS A 2 -39.40 48.45 45.46
C LYS A 2 -38.40 47.26 45.41
N LEU A 3 -37.27 47.33 44.68
CA LEU A 3 -35.98 48.04 44.90
C LEU A 3 -35.09 47.48 46.03
N THR A 4 -33.86 47.06 45.67
CA THR A 4 -32.51 47.17 46.32
C THR A 4 -31.59 46.11 45.68
N SER A 5 -30.47 46.35 44.97
CA SER A 5 -29.25 47.19 45.09
C SER A 5 -28.18 46.69 46.07
N ALA A 6 -27.08 46.14 45.53
CA ALA A 6 -25.68 46.21 46.01
C ALA A 6 -24.78 45.43 44.99
N TYR A 7 -23.98 46.05 44.12
CA TYR A 7 -22.61 46.60 44.27
C TYR A 7 -21.47 45.60 44.52
N GLN A 8 -20.42 45.74 43.67
CA GLN A 8 -19.02 45.24 43.74
C GLN A 8 -18.78 43.80 43.25
N ALA A 9 -17.73 43.45 42.50
CA ALA A 9 -16.46 44.13 42.22
C ALA A 9 -15.96 43.81 40.80
N LEU A 10 -15.27 44.79 40.22
CA LEU A 10 -14.52 44.75 38.97
C LEU A 10 -13.25 43.90 39.18
N PHE A 11 -13.10 42.77 38.48
CA PHE A 11 -11.81 42.10 38.29
C PHE A 11 -11.49 42.06 36.80
N LEU A 12 -10.51 42.87 36.39
CA LEU A 12 -9.90 42.82 35.06
C LEU A 12 -9.02 41.57 35.00
N ALA A 13 -9.51 40.50 34.35
CA ALA A 13 -8.68 39.37 33.95
C ALA A 13 -7.96 39.73 32.65
N THR A 14 -6.68 40.06 32.74
CA THR A 14 -5.80 40.23 31.57
C THR A 14 -5.45 38.84 31.03
N SER A 15 -6.19 38.38 30.02
CA SER A 15 -5.89 37.15 29.29
C SER A 15 -4.66 37.37 28.41
N SER A 16 -3.51 36.86 28.86
CA SER A 16 -2.28 36.76 28.06
C SER A 16 -2.51 35.73 26.95
N LEU A 17 -2.68 36.15 25.70
CA LEU A 17 -2.63 35.26 24.54
C LEU A 17 -1.18 34.80 24.33
N SER A 18 -0.84 33.60 24.80
CA SER A 18 0.37 32.90 24.34
C SER A 18 0.09 32.31 22.96
N ALA A 19 0.61 32.96 21.91
CA ALA A 19 0.65 32.37 20.58
C ALA A 19 1.61 31.17 20.61
N LEU A 20 1.07 29.95 20.61
CA LEU A 20 1.84 28.75 20.26
C LEU A 20 2.19 28.85 18.77
N THR A 21 3.44 29.24 18.50
CA THR A 21 4.07 28.98 17.22
C THR A 21 4.23 27.46 17.07
N THR A 22 3.33 26.83 16.33
CA THR A 22 3.55 25.49 15.80
C THR A 22 4.76 25.56 14.88
N ALA A 23 5.92 25.16 15.39
CA ALA A 23 7.07 24.86 14.57
C ALA A 23 6.69 23.68 13.66
N THR A 24 6.34 23.96 12.40
CA THR A 24 6.29 22.92 11.38
C THR A 24 7.72 22.43 11.17
N SER A 25 8.07 21.36 11.86
CA SER A 25 9.23 20.55 11.53
C SER A 25 8.97 19.91 10.17
N THR A 26 9.32 20.62 9.10
CA THR A 26 9.32 20.06 7.75
C THR A 26 10.43 19.03 7.68
N THR A 27 10.13 17.77 8.03
CA THR A 27 11.00 16.65 7.68
C THR A 27 11.23 16.73 6.16
N PRO A 28 12.49 16.69 5.66
CA PRO A 28 12.75 16.71 4.23
C PRO A 28 11.94 15.61 3.56
N ALA A 29 11.20 15.97 2.50
CA ALA A 29 10.44 15.00 1.73
C ALA A 29 11.38 13.90 1.18
N ASP A 30 10.97 12.63 1.31
CA ASP A 30 11.68 11.51 0.71
C ASP A 30 11.81 11.76 -0.81
N PRO A 31 13.04 11.83 -1.37
CA PRO A 31 13.23 12.06 -2.80
C PRO A 31 12.61 10.95 -3.68
N ALA A 32 12.34 9.76 -3.12
CA ALA A 32 11.68 8.67 -3.82
C ALA A 32 10.14 8.76 -3.79
N SER A 33 9.55 9.76 -3.12
CA SER A 33 8.08 9.88 -2.96
C SER A 33 7.31 9.91 -4.29
N THR A 34 7.89 10.48 -5.34
CA THR A 34 7.30 10.52 -6.69
C THR A 34 7.31 9.15 -7.40
N CYS A 35 8.12 8.20 -6.92
CA CYS A 35 8.19 6.84 -7.47
C CYS A 35 7.08 5.91 -6.94
N TYR A 36 6.19 6.40 -6.07
CA TYR A 36 5.06 5.61 -5.54
C TYR A 36 3.76 5.80 -6.33
N THR A 37 3.71 6.74 -7.27
CA THR A 37 2.53 6.99 -8.13
C THR A 37 2.68 6.31 -9.49
N SER A 38 1.55 6.11 -10.19
CA SER A 38 1.54 5.64 -11.58
C SER A 38 1.02 6.73 -12.54
N PRO A 39 1.70 7.01 -13.67
CA PRO A 39 2.91 6.35 -14.18
C PRO A 39 4.19 6.78 -13.45
N LEU A 40 5.24 5.95 -13.54
CA LEU A 40 6.57 6.27 -12.99
C LEU A 40 7.22 7.44 -13.73
N PRO A 41 8.01 8.29 -13.03
CA PRO A 41 8.78 9.35 -13.66
C PRO A 41 9.83 8.77 -14.61
N THR A 42 10.07 9.45 -15.74
CA THR A 42 11.10 9.04 -16.70
C THR A 42 12.50 9.44 -16.20
N LEU A 43 13.48 8.54 -16.40
CA LEU A 43 14.86 8.82 -16.04
C LEU A 43 15.48 9.81 -17.02
N CYS A 44 16.25 10.76 -16.50
CA CYS A 44 17.03 11.70 -17.31
C CYS A 44 18.24 10.98 -17.94
N PRO A 45 18.34 10.86 -19.28
CA PRO A 45 19.42 10.11 -19.92
C PRO A 45 20.82 10.68 -19.63
N SER A 46 20.94 12.00 -19.46
CA SER A 46 22.22 12.68 -19.24
C SER A 46 22.87 12.38 -17.89
N LEU A 47 22.11 11.85 -16.92
CA LEU A 47 22.59 11.51 -15.57
C LEU A 47 22.75 10.00 -15.34
N SER A 48 22.52 9.18 -16.38
CA SER A 48 22.51 7.70 -16.26
C SER A 48 23.87 7.08 -15.91
N ASN A 49 24.99 7.78 -16.14
CA ASN A 49 26.35 7.31 -15.87
C ASN A 49 26.94 7.81 -14.53
N ALA A 50 26.14 8.42 -13.65
CA ALA A 50 26.63 8.91 -12.37
C ALA A 50 27.04 7.75 -11.44
N THR A 51 28.27 7.81 -10.89
CA THR A 51 28.78 6.81 -9.93
C THR A 51 28.56 7.30 -8.48
N ARG A 52 28.23 6.39 -7.55
CA ARG A 52 28.05 6.68 -6.12
C ARG A 52 28.82 5.66 -5.25
N SER A 53 29.10 6.04 -4.00
CA SER A 53 29.63 5.10 -3.00
C SER A 53 28.60 4.01 -2.67
N THR A 54 29.02 2.89 -2.11
CA THR A 54 28.09 1.87 -1.59
C THR A 54 28.41 1.61 -0.12
N PRO A 55 27.47 1.86 0.81
CA PRO A 55 26.15 2.49 0.60
C PRO A 55 26.24 3.99 0.24
N TRP A 56 25.25 4.51 -0.51
CA TRP A 56 25.14 5.93 -0.89
C TRP A 56 24.08 6.70 -0.10
N GLY A 57 23.40 6.05 0.83
CA GLY A 57 22.33 6.62 1.66
C GLY A 57 22.27 5.94 3.02
N THR A 58 21.24 6.28 3.80
CA THR A 58 20.98 5.71 5.12
C THR A 58 19.73 4.82 5.07
N PRO A 59 19.66 3.75 5.88
CA PRO A 59 18.43 2.99 6.09
C PRO A 59 17.21 3.87 6.38
N SER A 60 16.10 3.62 5.67
CA SER A 60 14.83 4.35 5.85
C SER A 60 13.65 3.44 6.22
N PHE A 61 13.83 2.12 6.15
CA PHE A 61 12.77 1.17 6.48
C PHE A 61 12.89 0.71 7.94
N LEU A 62 11.83 0.90 8.73
CA LEU A 62 11.74 0.38 10.09
C LEU A 62 11.20 -1.04 10.04
N LEU A 63 11.99 -2.00 10.50
CA LEU A 63 11.59 -3.40 10.60
C LEU A 63 10.53 -3.58 11.71
N PRO A 64 9.72 -4.66 11.66
CA PRO A 64 8.70 -4.94 12.68
C PRO A 64 9.24 -5.03 14.12
N ASN A 65 10.53 -5.34 14.28
CA ASN A 65 11.20 -5.39 15.59
C ASN A 65 11.66 -4.01 16.12
N GLY A 66 11.37 -2.92 15.40
CA GLY A 66 11.73 -1.55 15.77
C GLY A 66 13.16 -1.14 15.42
N THR A 67 13.92 -1.97 14.68
CA THR A 67 15.27 -1.61 14.20
C THR A 67 15.23 -1.08 12.77
N LEU A 68 16.17 -0.21 12.40
CA LEU A 68 16.31 0.23 11.02
C LEU A 68 16.90 -0.88 10.16
N CYS A 69 16.34 -1.07 8.98
CA CYS A 69 16.78 -2.11 8.08
C CYS A 69 18.20 -1.84 7.54
N CYS A 70 19.06 -2.72 8.01
CA CYS A 70 19.96 -3.52 7.21
C CYS A 70 21.29 -2.86 6.80
N ASP A 71 22.37 -3.61 7.02
CA ASP A 71 23.76 -3.19 6.78
C ASP A 71 24.34 -3.82 5.49
N SER A 72 23.60 -4.72 4.84
CA SER A 72 24.07 -5.41 3.63
C SER A 72 22.94 -5.88 2.70
N LEU A 73 23.26 -6.06 1.42
CA LEU A 73 22.35 -6.68 0.45
C LEU A 73 21.91 -8.10 0.84
N THR A 74 22.77 -8.84 1.57
CA THR A 74 22.43 -10.18 2.06
C THR A 74 21.27 -10.12 3.05
N GLN A 75 21.31 -9.18 4.00
CA GLN A 75 20.21 -9.00 4.96
C GLN A 75 18.92 -8.52 4.28
N ILE A 76 19.03 -7.60 3.31
CA ILE A 76 17.88 -7.12 2.53
C ILE A 76 17.21 -8.30 1.79
N ARG A 77 18.01 -9.13 1.11
CA ARG A 77 17.51 -10.31 0.38
C ARG A 77 16.84 -11.31 1.30
N ALA A 78 17.44 -11.61 2.45
CA ALA A 78 16.82 -12.52 3.42
C ALA A 78 15.45 -12.02 3.90
N GLY A 79 15.28 -10.70 4.08
CA GLY A 79 13.97 -10.12 4.38
C GLY A 79 12.95 -10.25 3.24
N ILE A 80 13.40 -10.08 1.99
CA ILE A 80 12.55 -10.29 0.80
C ILE A 80 12.15 -11.76 0.68
N ASP A 81 13.08 -12.70 0.84
CA ASP A 81 12.82 -14.14 0.73
C ASP A 81 11.76 -14.62 1.75
N ASP A 82 11.80 -14.07 2.97
CA ASP A 82 10.78 -14.33 4.00
C ASP A 82 9.40 -13.81 3.59
N ILE A 83 9.32 -12.59 3.05
CA ILE A 83 8.09 -12.02 2.51
C ILE A 83 7.56 -12.84 1.33
N ASP A 84 8.42 -13.25 0.41
CA ASP A 84 8.05 -14.05 -0.76
C ASP A 84 7.45 -15.40 -0.35
N THR A 85 8.00 -16.03 0.69
CA THR A 85 7.45 -17.25 1.28
C THR A 85 6.03 -17.02 1.82
N GLN A 86 5.80 -15.91 2.51
CA GLN A 86 4.48 -15.53 3.02
C GLN A 86 3.50 -15.21 1.87
N LEU A 87 3.96 -14.50 0.83
CA LEU A 87 3.16 -14.18 -0.36
C LEU A 87 2.71 -15.45 -1.08
N LEU A 88 3.59 -16.45 -1.25
CA LEU A 88 3.23 -17.75 -1.84
C LEU A 88 2.12 -18.45 -1.04
N SER A 89 2.22 -18.44 0.30
CA SER A 89 1.17 -19.00 1.16
C SER A 89 -0.17 -18.28 1.01
N LEU A 90 -0.15 -16.94 0.94
CA LEU A 90 -1.36 -16.14 0.72
C LEU A 90 -1.96 -16.35 -0.68
N LEU A 91 -1.13 -16.48 -1.71
CA LEU A 91 -1.56 -16.79 -3.07
C LEU A 91 -2.20 -18.17 -3.16
N ALA A 92 -1.63 -19.17 -2.50
CA ALA A 92 -2.22 -20.51 -2.42
C ALA A 92 -3.61 -20.48 -1.76
N GLN A 93 -3.76 -19.75 -0.65
CA GLN A 93 -5.05 -19.55 0.01
C GLN A 93 -6.05 -18.82 -0.91
N ARG A 94 -5.61 -17.77 -1.61
CA ARG A 94 -6.45 -17.07 -2.58
C ARG A 94 -6.90 -18.00 -3.71
N ALA A 95 -6.01 -18.84 -4.25
CA ALA A 95 -6.33 -19.82 -5.29
C ALA A 95 -7.35 -20.85 -4.80
N ALA A 96 -7.29 -21.26 -3.52
CA ALA A 96 -8.31 -22.13 -2.93
C ALA A 96 -9.70 -21.46 -2.92
N TYR A 97 -9.79 -20.16 -2.62
CA TYR A 97 -11.05 -19.42 -2.74
C TYR A 97 -11.55 -19.32 -4.19
N VAL A 98 -10.65 -19.13 -5.17
CA VAL A 98 -11.02 -19.14 -6.59
C VAL A 98 -11.59 -20.50 -7.00
N ARG A 99 -10.95 -21.59 -6.58
CA ARG A 99 -11.48 -22.95 -6.80
C ARG A 99 -12.86 -23.15 -6.17
N GLU A 100 -13.09 -22.62 -4.97
CA GLU A 100 -14.41 -22.67 -4.33
C GLU A 100 -15.44 -21.76 -5.02
N ALA A 101 -15.02 -20.65 -5.63
CA ALA A 101 -15.92 -19.79 -6.40
C ALA A 101 -16.51 -20.54 -7.60
N THR A 102 -15.74 -21.45 -8.22
CA THR A 102 -16.15 -22.21 -9.40
C THR A 102 -17.48 -22.95 -9.22
N ARG A 103 -17.75 -23.54 -8.05
CA ARG A 103 -19.01 -24.30 -7.82
C ARG A 103 -20.26 -23.41 -7.75
N PHE A 104 -20.09 -22.08 -7.76
CA PHE A 104 -21.18 -21.10 -7.83
C PHE A 104 -21.38 -20.54 -9.24
N LYS A 105 -20.59 -20.97 -10.22
CA LYS A 105 -20.62 -20.49 -11.60
C LYS A 105 -21.27 -21.54 -12.50
N ALA A 106 -22.52 -21.28 -12.87
CA ALA A 106 -23.33 -22.23 -13.63
C ALA A 106 -22.85 -22.41 -15.08
N THR A 107 -22.14 -21.41 -15.62
CA THR A 107 -21.75 -21.35 -17.02
C THR A 107 -20.34 -20.79 -17.17
N LEU A 108 -19.62 -21.22 -18.20
CA LEU A 108 -18.22 -20.82 -18.43
C LEU A 108 -18.04 -19.30 -18.59
N ASP A 109 -19.01 -18.61 -19.18
CA ASP A 109 -19.03 -17.14 -19.34
C ASP A 109 -19.13 -16.38 -18.01
N THR A 110 -19.46 -17.05 -16.91
CA THR A 110 -19.41 -16.45 -15.55
C THR A 110 -18.06 -16.65 -14.87
N VAL A 111 -17.11 -17.36 -15.50
CA VAL A 111 -15.75 -17.56 -14.99
C VAL A 111 -14.93 -16.28 -15.12
N ASP A 112 -14.79 -15.75 -16.32
CA ASP A 112 -14.17 -14.44 -16.57
C ASP A 112 -15.24 -13.35 -16.54
N VAL A 113 -15.12 -12.42 -15.58
CA VAL A 113 -16.01 -11.27 -15.45
C VAL A 113 -15.17 -9.99 -15.47
N PRO A 114 -14.93 -9.39 -16.65
CA PRO A 114 -13.96 -8.29 -16.80
C PRO A 114 -14.22 -7.08 -15.89
N SER A 115 -15.48 -6.77 -15.59
CA SER A 115 -15.81 -5.70 -14.65
C SER A 115 -15.35 -6.02 -13.23
N ARG A 116 -15.48 -7.27 -12.79
CA ARG A 116 -15.05 -7.72 -11.47
C ARG A 116 -13.52 -7.74 -11.38
N ASP A 117 -12.84 -8.11 -12.45
CA ASP A 117 -11.38 -8.09 -12.52
C ASP A 117 -10.84 -6.66 -12.40
N GLN A 118 -11.46 -5.72 -13.12
CA GLN A 118 -11.12 -4.30 -13.02
C GLN A 118 -11.31 -3.78 -11.59
N GLU A 119 -12.43 -4.11 -10.93
CA GLU A 119 -12.67 -3.74 -9.54
C GLU A 119 -11.60 -4.27 -8.58
N VAL A 120 -11.11 -5.50 -8.79
CA VAL A 120 -10.03 -6.07 -7.97
C VAL A 120 -8.74 -5.28 -8.15
N ILE A 121 -8.38 -4.96 -9.39
CA ILE A 121 -7.14 -4.24 -9.72
C ILE A 121 -7.20 -2.80 -9.19
N GLU A 122 -8.29 -2.08 -9.45
CA GLU A 122 -8.47 -0.71 -8.95
C GLU A 122 -8.53 -0.65 -7.43
N GLY A 123 -9.20 -1.63 -6.79
CA GLY A 123 -9.21 -1.75 -5.34
C GLY A 123 -7.83 -1.98 -4.75
N ALA A 124 -6.96 -2.75 -5.42
CA ALA A 124 -5.58 -2.94 -4.99
C ALA A 124 -4.76 -1.64 -5.10
N VAL A 125 -4.92 -0.90 -6.21
CA VAL A 125 -4.25 0.40 -6.41
C VAL A 125 -4.70 1.42 -5.37
N ALA A 126 -6.00 1.51 -5.07
CA ALA A 126 -6.52 2.42 -4.06
C ALA A 126 -5.93 2.11 -2.67
N LYS A 127 -5.90 0.83 -2.28
CA LYS A 127 -5.36 0.37 -1.00
C LYS A 127 -3.85 0.48 -0.89
N ALA A 128 -3.12 0.53 -2.01
CA ALA A 128 -1.67 0.66 -2.01
C ALA A 128 -1.20 1.89 -1.20
N ASN A 129 -1.96 2.99 -1.27
CA ASN A 129 -1.68 4.23 -0.56
C ASN A 129 -1.92 4.15 0.96
N GLU A 130 -2.68 3.15 1.43
CA GLU A 130 -3.00 2.94 2.84
C GLU A 130 -2.01 2.00 3.55
N THR A 131 -1.14 1.33 2.79
CA THR A 131 -0.15 0.40 3.34
C THR A 131 0.99 1.13 4.04
N VAL A 132 1.58 0.47 5.05
CA VAL A 132 2.74 0.96 5.80
C VAL A 132 3.78 -0.17 5.88
N PRO A 133 4.93 -0.06 5.18
CA PRO A 133 5.32 1.01 4.25
C PRO A 133 4.39 1.09 3.02
N ARG A 134 4.32 2.27 2.40
CA ARG A 134 3.48 2.51 1.22
C ARG A 134 3.89 1.56 0.08
N LEU A 135 2.93 0.99 -0.62
CA LEU A 135 3.14 0.17 -1.81
C LEU A 135 3.09 1.08 -3.04
N PRO A 136 4.07 1.03 -3.97
CA PRO A 136 3.99 1.75 -5.22
C PRO A 136 2.77 1.29 -6.05
N GLU A 137 1.98 2.24 -6.55
CA GLU A 137 0.76 1.98 -7.33
C GLU A 137 1.02 1.10 -8.56
N VAL A 138 2.19 1.28 -9.20
CA VAL A 138 2.62 0.48 -10.35
C VAL A 138 2.80 -1.00 -9.97
N ILE A 139 3.36 -1.29 -8.80
CA ILE A 139 3.54 -2.67 -8.32
C ILE A 139 2.19 -3.27 -7.98
N ALA A 140 1.33 -2.54 -7.26
CA ALA A 140 -0.01 -3.01 -6.89
C ALA A 140 -0.81 -3.41 -8.14
N ARG A 141 -0.83 -2.55 -9.16
CA ARG A 141 -1.50 -2.82 -10.44
C ARG A 141 -0.94 -4.07 -11.11
N SER A 142 0.37 -4.10 -11.39
CA SER A 142 0.98 -5.20 -12.15
C SER A 142 0.84 -6.56 -11.46
N VAL A 143 0.98 -6.60 -10.13
CA VAL A 143 0.80 -7.85 -9.36
C VAL A 143 -0.63 -8.34 -9.45
N PHE A 144 -1.63 -7.47 -9.27
CA PHE A 144 -3.02 -7.89 -9.29
C PHE A 144 -3.52 -8.24 -10.70
N GLU A 145 -3.03 -7.56 -11.74
CA GLU A 145 -3.24 -7.97 -13.14
C GLU A 145 -2.68 -9.38 -13.38
N ALA A 146 -1.44 -9.66 -12.94
CA ALA A 146 -0.84 -10.98 -13.09
C ALA A 146 -1.59 -12.07 -12.30
N ILE A 147 -2.04 -11.76 -11.08
CA ILE A 147 -2.85 -12.67 -10.27
C ILE A 147 -4.15 -13.01 -10.99
N ILE A 148 -4.87 -12.03 -11.53
CA ILE A 148 -6.13 -12.26 -12.27
C ILE A 148 -5.86 -13.09 -13.53
N ASN A 149 -4.86 -12.70 -14.33
CA ASN A 149 -4.48 -13.41 -15.56
C ASN A 149 -4.07 -14.87 -15.31
N GLY A 150 -3.54 -15.20 -14.13
CA GLY A 150 -3.30 -16.58 -13.72
C GLY A 150 -4.50 -17.28 -13.10
N SER A 151 -5.42 -16.53 -12.46
CA SER A 151 -6.58 -17.09 -11.76
C SER A 151 -7.67 -17.53 -12.71
N VAL A 152 -7.97 -16.74 -13.76
CA VAL A 152 -9.05 -17.05 -14.71
C VAL A 152 -8.80 -18.39 -15.42
N PRO A 153 -7.64 -18.67 -16.04
CA PRO A 153 -7.39 -19.97 -16.68
C PRO A 153 -7.38 -21.14 -15.70
N PHE A 154 -6.91 -20.91 -14.46
CA PHE A 154 -7.00 -21.93 -13.41
C PHE A 154 -8.46 -22.25 -13.08
N GLU A 155 -9.31 -21.23 -12.93
CA GLU A 155 -10.73 -21.40 -12.63
C GLU A 155 -11.48 -22.07 -13.78
N GLU A 156 -11.20 -21.71 -15.04
CA GLU A 156 -11.77 -22.35 -16.23
C GLU A 156 -11.41 -23.85 -16.28
N CYS A 157 -10.15 -24.20 -15.96
CA CYS A 157 -9.70 -25.58 -15.88
C CYS A 157 -10.45 -26.36 -14.78
N VAL A 158 -10.60 -25.76 -13.59
CA VAL A 158 -11.39 -26.36 -12.50
C VAL A 158 -12.83 -26.56 -12.96
N TRP A 159 -13.46 -25.55 -13.58
CA TRP A 159 -14.84 -25.63 -14.07
C TRP A 159 -15.01 -26.77 -15.08
N GLY A 160 -14.14 -26.81 -16.10
CA GLY A 160 -14.16 -27.84 -17.13
C GLY A 160 -13.96 -29.26 -16.59
N SER A 161 -13.22 -29.43 -15.48
CA SER A 161 -12.96 -30.75 -14.90
C SER A 161 -14.20 -31.43 -14.32
N PHE A 162 -15.22 -30.65 -13.92
CA PHE A 162 -16.50 -31.19 -13.45
C PHE A 162 -17.47 -31.51 -14.60
N GLU A 163 -17.24 -30.95 -15.78
CA GLU A 163 -18.02 -31.20 -17.01
C GLU A 163 -17.36 -32.26 -17.92
N GLY A 164 -16.21 -32.81 -17.52
CA GLY A 164 -15.44 -33.77 -18.32
C GLY A 164 -14.78 -33.15 -19.57
N LEU A 165 -14.50 -31.85 -19.53
CA LEU A 165 -13.91 -31.08 -20.64
C LEU A 165 -12.38 -31.03 -20.59
N VAL A 166 -11.77 -31.42 -19.46
CA VAL A 166 -10.31 -31.51 -19.25
C VAL A 166 -9.92 -32.80 -18.55
#